data_AF-A0A7L4TIG0-F1
#
_entry.id   AF-A0A7L4TIG0-F1
#
_cell.length_a   1.000
_cell.length_b   1.000
_cell.length_c   1.000
_cell.angle_alpha   90.00
_cell.angle_beta   90.00
_cell.angle_gamma   90.00
#
_symmetry.space_group_name_H-M   'P 1'
#
loop_
_entity.id
_entity.type
_entity.pdbx_description
1 polymer ?
#
loop_
_entity_poly.entity_id
_entity_poly.type
_entity_poly.pdbx_seq_one_letter_code
_entity_poly.pdbx_strand_id
1 'polypeptide(L)'
;MKNLKIKNLLHFIAVILLALGLFTSCDSNDSTPAGGGPLTITRVALAEAGDLVPVETGDPKNYYIISGSGFSTVQKIYFNDFDTYFNPVLVTDTEIFVLIDEKTPYANASNQLKIVTKTGSIVYDFVVKPPTPRLGSYNPINAAEGEEVTIYGDYFLNPILKVGDVEVPVVSSTLTEIKFLMPADAKDKYVTVTNISGSTVSSVAIGSALYDDTSYYGLSFPDWNNHTYPKDGTAAQGLIYIKSKMTAFGSLQGEWSWFDELEPYAGIRVTIKAEKEGQIKFCFNGDWGDATAPLLKVTTEWKTFLIPWSALSSSDRVQNITFQNMTKNAGGDGIENTFSIDDIGLYLK
;
A
#
# COMPACT_ATOMS: atom_id res chain seq x y z
N MET A 1 -16.64 -84.61 -57.20
CA MET A 1 -15.51 -83.69 -57.42
C MET A 1 -16.05 -82.39 -58.02
N LYS A 2 -16.11 -81.30 -57.23
CA LYS A 2 -16.40 -79.95 -57.72
C LYS A 2 -15.10 -79.14 -57.61
N ASN A 3 -14.58 -78.72 -58.75
CA ASN A 3 -13.34 -77.95 -58.86
C ASN A 3 -13.56 -76.53 -58.32
N LEU A 4 -13.01 -76.24 -57.13
CA LEU A 4 -12.93 -74.86 -56.64
C LEU A 4 -11.89 -74.10 -57.47
N LYS A 5 -12.31 -73.03 -58.16
CA LYS A 5 -11.44 -72.23 -59.01
C LYS A 5 -10.47 -71.40 -58.15
N ILE A 6 -9.17 -71.71 -58.28
CA ILE A 6 -8.03 -71.09 -57.56
C ILE A 6 -7.97 -69.54 -57.64
N LYS A 7 -8.64 -68.90 -58.61
CA LYS A 7 -8.64 -67.44 -58.76
C LYS A 7 -9.38 -66.67 -57.65
N ASN A 8 -10.31 -67.31 -56.93
CA ASN A 8 -11.03 -66.67 -55.81
C ASN A 8 -10.44 -67.01 -54.43
N LEU A 9 -9.45 -67.91 -54.37
CA LEU A 9 -8.78 -68.29 -53.12
C LEU A 9 -7.77 -67.21 -52.69
N LEU A 10 -7.13 -66.53 -53.64
CA LEU A 10 -6.20 -65.42 -53.37
C LEU A 10 -6.89 -64.22 -52.69
N HIS A 11 -8.13 -63.92 -53.09
CA HIS A 11 -8.90 -62.81 -52.50
C HIS A 11 -9.40 -63.13 -51.09
N PHE A 12 -9.67 -64.41 -50.80
CA PHE A 12 -10.06 -64.84 -49.45
C PHE A 12 -8.88 -64.83 -48.46
N ILE A 13 -7.67 -65.15 -48.93
CA ILE A 13 -6.45 -65.10 -48.11
C ILE A 13 -6.03 -63.65 -47.84
N ALA A 14 -6.21 -62.74 -48.81
CA ALA A 14 -5.88 -61.31 -48.64
C ALA A 14 -6.79 -60.58 -47.62
N VAL A 15 -8.08 -60.95 -47.54
CA VAL A 15 -9.03 -60.35 -46.57
C VAL A 15 -8.81 -60.87 -45.15
N ILE A 16 -8.35 -62.12 -44.99
CA ILE A 16 -8.00 -62.69 -43.67
C ILE A 16 -6.68 -62.09 -43.14
N LEU A 17 -5.69 -61.82 -44.00
CA LEU A 17 -4.45 -61.14 -43.64
C LEU A 17 -4.64 -59.66 -43.24
N LEU A 18 -5.66 -58.98 -43.79
CA LEU A 18 -6.00 -57.60 -43.42
C LEU A 18 -6.81 -57.50 -42.12
N ALA A 19 -7.58 -58.55 -41.77
CA ALA A 19 -8.37 -58.62 -40.53
C ALA A 19 -7.55 -59.02 -39.28
N LEU A 20 -6.37 -59.63 -39.46
CA LEU A 20 -5.44 -59.99 -38.38
C LEU A 20 -4.52 -58.82 -37.94
N GLY A 21 -4.58 -57.67 -38.60
CA GLY A 21 -3.75 -56.48 -38.29
C GLY A 21 -4.37 -55.49 -37.31
N LEU A 22 -5.57 -55.74 -36.76
CA LEU A 22 -6.29 -54.73 -35.96
C LEU A 22 -6.34 -54.96 -34.45
N PHE A 23 -5.76 -56.03 -33.89
CA PHE A 23 -5.76 -56.21 -32.43
C PHE A 23 -4.55 -56.97 -31.89
N THR A 24 -3.43 -56.27 -31.65
CA THR A 24 -2.40 -56.53 -30.61
C THR A 24 -1.10 -55.80 -31.01
N SER A 25 -0.62 -54.78 -30.29
CA SER A 25 0.00 -54.93 -28.97
C SER A 25 -0.02 -53.62 -28.19
N CYS A 26 -0.37 -53.70 -26.90
CA CYS A 26 0.16 -52.77 -25.91
C CYS A 26 1.69 -52.78 -25.99
N ASP A 27 2.31 -51.61 -26.00
CA ASP A 27 3.69 -51.53 -25.51
C ASP A 27 3.62 -51.69 -23.99
N SER A 28 3.95 -52.90 -23.53
CA SER A 28 4.33 -53.17 -22.15
C SER A 28 5.82 -53.45 -22.13
N ASN A 29 6.60 -52.37 -22.20
CA ASN A 29 8.01 -52.15 -21.86
C ASN A 29 8.46 -50.95 -22.71
N ASP A 30 9.10 -49.91 -22.22
CA ASP A 30 9.76 -49.69 -20.96
C ASP A 30 9.30 -48.34 -20.41
N SER A 31 9.48 -48.20 -19.11
CA SER A 31 9.74 -46.94 -18.44
C SER A 31 10.68 -46.03 -19.26
N THR A 32 10.12 -45.31 -20.22
CA THR A 32 10.63 -44.00 -20.58
C THR A 32 10.39 -43.13 -19.36
N PRO A 33 11.41 -42.49 -18.79
CA PRO A 33 11.14 -41.36 -17.93
C PRO A 33 10.32 -40.40 -18.79
N ALA A 34 9.04 -40.25 -18.47
CA ALA A 34 8.28 -39.08 -18.90
C ALA A 34 9.03 -37.86 -18.34
N GLY A 35 9.87 -37.24 -19.15
CA GLY A 35 10.78 -36.18 -18.74
C GLY A 35 12.13 -36.32 -19.44
N GLY A 36 12.18 -35.96 -20.73
CA GLY A 36 13.35 -36.21 -21.58
C GLY A 36 14.11 -34.96 -22.04
N GLY A 37 13.76 -33.77 -21.56
CA GLY A 37 14.51 -32.53 -21.78
C GLY A 37 15.26 -32.12 -20.51
N PRO A 38 16.40 -31.41 -20.59
CA PRO A 38 17.00 -30.78 -19.42
C PRO A 38 15.98 -29.85 -18.76
N LEU A 39 15.90 -29.88 -17.43
CA LEU A 39 15.03 -28.98 -16.68
C LEU A 39 15.59 -27.56 -16.79
N THR A 40 14.88 -26.67 -17.49
CA THR A 40 15.33 -25.29 -17.70
C THR A 40 14.17 -24.31 -17.60
N ILE A 41 14.46 -23.09 -17.17
CA ILE A 41 13.55 -21.93 -17.26
C ILE A 41 14.18 -20.97 -18.27
N THR A 42 13.45 -20.63 -19.33
CA THR A 42 13.91 -19.72 -20.38
C THR A 42 13.40 -18.30 -20.19
N ARG A 43 12.18 -18.15 -19.66
CA ARG A 43 11.60 -16.85 -19.29
C ARG A 43 10.45 -17.02 -18.31
N VAL A 44 10.15 -15.94 -17.61
CA VAL A 44 8.89 -15.75 -16.89
C VAL A 44 8.21 -14.53 -17.49
N ALA A 45 6.91 -14.57 -17.75
CA ALA A 45 6.13 -13.46 -18.29
C ALA A 45 4.80 -13.32 -17.55
N LEU A 46 4.26 -12.10 -17.47
CA LEU A 46 2.90 -11.90 -16.94
C LEU A 46 1.88 -12.58 -17.85
N ALA A 47 0.90 -13.29 -17.28
CA ALA A 47 -0.13 -13.98 -18.04
C ALA A 47 -1.23 -13.01 -18.49
N GLU A 48 -0.94 -12.21 -19.51
CA GLU A 48 -1.86 -11.23 -20.09
C GLU A 48 -2.06 -11.44 -21.60
N ALA A 49 -3.12 -10.82 -22.15
CA ALA A 49 -3.40 -10.90 -23.57
C ALA A 49 -2.42 -10.03 -24.36
N GLY A 50 -1.71 -10.61 -25.33
CA GLY A 50 -0.78 -9.89 -26.20
C GLY A 50 0.60 -10.54 -26.22
N ASP A 51 1.62 -9.72 -26.48
CA ASP A 51 3.00 -10.18 -26.54
C ASP A 51 3.55 -10.43 -25.13
N LEU A 52 4.02 -11.67 -24.89
CA LEU A 52 4.60 -12.08 -23.61
C LEU A 52 6.03 -11.54 -23.48
N VAL A 53 6.16 -10.42 -22.77
CA VAL A 53 7.45 -9.80 -22.44
C VAL A 53 8.05 -10.49 -21.20
N PRO A 54 9.31 -10.96 -21.26
CA PRO A 54 9.99 -11.50 -20.09
C PRO A 54 10.11 -10.49 -18.95
N VAL A 55 9.90 -10.95 -17.73
CA VAL A 55 10.04 -10.17 -16.49
C VAL A 55 10.85 -10.95 -15.46
N GLU A 56 11.60 -10.23 -14.64
CA GLU A 56 12.37 -10.77 -13.52
C GLU A 56 11.73 -10.41 -12.17
N THR A 57 10.58 -9.73 -12.19
CA THR A 57 9.82 -9.35 -11.00
C THR A 57 8.36 -9.74 -11.16
N GLY A 58 7.68 -10.04 -10.05
CA GLY A 58 6.28 -10.41 -10.06
C GLY A 58 5.46 -9.86 -8.90
N ASP A 59 4.23 -9.47 -9.20
CA ASP A 59 3.25 -8.94 -8.27
C ASP A 59 2.39 -10.09 -7.72
N PRO A 60 2.23 -10.21 -6.38
CA PRO A 60 1.31 -11.18 -5.80
C PRO A 60 -0.12 -11.01 -6.35
N LYS A 61 -0.89 -12.11 -6.36
CA LYS A 61 -2.26 -12.20 -6.92
C LYS A 61 -2.34 -12.09 -8.45
N ASN A 62 -1.21 -12.15 -9.15
CA ASN A 62 -1.19 -12.19 -10.62
C ASN A 62 -0.68 -13.55 -11.12
N TYR A 63 -1.21 -13.96 -12.27
CA TYR A 63 -0.76 -15.16 -12.96
C TYR A 63 0.48 -14.86 -13.80
N TYR A 64 1.44 -15.77 -13.77
CA TYR A 64 2.65 -15.74 -14.58
C TYR A 64 2.76 -17.03 -15.39
N ILE A 65 3.31 -16.89 -16.58
CA ILE A 65 3.67 -17.99 -17.48
C ILE A 65 5.17 -18.20 -17.35
N ILE A 66 5.55 -19.35 -16.83
CA ILE A 66 6.95 -19.79 -16.78
C ILE A 66 7.18 -20.67 -18.00
N SER A 67 8.04 -20.22 -18.93
CA SER A 67 8.41 -20.97 -20.12
C SER A 67 9.76 -21.67 -19.93
N GLY A 68 9.92 -22.86 -20.51
CA GLY A 68 11.12 -23.67 -20.35
C GLY A 68 10.97 -25.07 -20.93
N SER A 69 11.58 -26.05 -20.27
CA SER A 69 11.50 -27.47 -20.65
C SER A 69 11.59 -28.39 -19.43
N GLY A 70 10.99 -29.58 -19.53
CA GLY A 70 11.05 -30.60 -18.47
C GLY A 70 10.03 -30.42 -17.35
N PHE A 71 8.96 -29.66 -17.58
CA PHE A 71 7.95 -29.35 -16.56
C PHE A 71 6.86 -30.43 -16.41
N SER A 72 6.84 -31.48 -17.24
CA SER A 72 5.81 -32.53 -17.20
C SER A 72 5.68 -33.26 -15.85
N THR A 73 6.70 -33.19 -14.99
CA THR A 73 6.73 -33.88 -13.69
C THR A 73 6.88 -32.92 -12.50
N VAL A 74 6.49 -31.65 -12.66
CA VAL A 74 6.48 -30.66 -11.57
C VAL A 74 5.67 -31.18 -10.38
N GLN A 75 6.27 -31.07 -9.20
CA GLN A 75 5.68 -31.44 -7.92
C GLN A 75 5.45 -30.21 -7.04
N LYS A 76 6.36 -29.23 -7.10
CA LYS A 76 6.34 -28.03 -6.27
C LYS A 76 6.89 -26.83 -7.03
N ILE A 77 6.33 -25.67 -6.74
CA ILE A 77 6.81 -24.38 -7.22
C ILE A 77 6.93 -23.50 -5.99
N TYR A 78 8.11 -22.92 -5.81
CA TYR A 78 8.39 -22.01 -4.71
C TYR A 78 8.72 -20.64 -5.27
N PHE A 79 8.12 -19.62 -4.69
CA PHE A 79 8.61 -18.25 -4.79
C PHE A 79 9.13 -17.86 -3.43
N ASN A 80 10.38 -17.43 -3.32
CA ASN A 80 10.96 -17.01 -2.04
C ASN A 80 10.83 -18.07 -0.92
N ASP A 81 11.08 -19.33 -1.28
CA ASP A 81 10.91 -20.53 -0.43
C ASP A 81 9.48 -20.82 0.03
N PHE A 82 8.49 -20.03 -0.40
CA PHE A 82 7.07 -20.24 -0.14
C PHE A 82 6.45 -21.19 -1.17
N ASP A 83 5.98 -22.35 -0.70
CA ASP A 83 5.32 -23.36 -1.52
C ASP A 83 3.99 -22.82 -2.09
N THR A 84 3.99 -22.54 -3.37
CA THR A 84 2.88 -21.93 -4.08
C THR A 84 2.05 -23.01 -4.76
N TYR A 85 0.74 -22.96 -4.53
CA TYR A 85 -0.18 -23.85 -5.22
C TYR A 85 -0.19 -23.55 -6.73
N PHE A 86 -0.20 -24.62 -7.53
CA PHE A 86 -0.43 -24.54 -8.97
C PHE A 86 -1.46 -25.59 -9.37
N ASN A 87 -2.20 -25.31 -10.44
CA ASN A 87 -3.13 -26.28 -11.03
C ASN A 87 -2.36 -27.16 -12.02
N PRO A 88 -2.23 -28.49 -11.79
CA PRO A 88 -1.51 -29.37 -12.71
C PRO A 88 -2.10 -29.42 -14.12
N VAL A 89 -3.37 -29.06 -14.31
CA VAL A 89 -4.01 -28.98 -15.64
C VAL A 89 -3.45 -27.81 -16.46
N LEU A 90 -2.87 -26.81 -15.81
CA LEU A 90 -2.24 -25.66 -16.45
C LEU A 90 -0.71 -25.81 -16.56
N VAL A 91 -0.22 -27.05 -16.51
CA VAL A 91 1.19 -27.40 -16.69
C VAL A 91 1.33 -28.25 -17.95
N THR A 92 2.16 -27.79 -18.87
CA THR A 92 2.65 -28.56 -20.02
C THR A 92 4.13 -28.87 -19.81
N ASP A 93 4.79 -29.56 -20.74
CA ASP A 93 6.23 -29.79 -20.63
C ASP A 93 7.06 -28.50 -20.73
N THR A 94 6.51 -27.47 -21.37
CA THR A 94 7.22 -26.24 -21.73
C THR A 94 6.70 -24.99 -21.06
N GLU A 95 5.49 -25.05 -20.49
CA GLU A 95 4.83 -23.88 -19.88
C GLU A 95 4.10 -24.26 -18.60
N ILE A 96 4.21 -23.39 -17.59
CA ILE A 96 3.46 -23.45 -16.35
C ILE A 96 2.74 -22.14 -16.17
N PHE A 97 1.43 -22.18 -15.94
CA PHE A 97 0.67 -21.04 -15.47
C PHE A 97 0.53 -21.15 -13.95
N VAL A 98 1.09 -20.18 -13.23
CA VAL A 98 1.07 -20.16 -11.77
C VAL A 98 0.67 -18.79 -11.26
N LEU A 99 -0.14 -18.76 -10.21
CA LEU A 99 -0.49 -17.55 -9.48
C LEU A 99 0.54 -17.33 -8.37
N ILE A 100 1.16 -16.16 -8.28
CA ILE A 100 1.97 -15.82 -7.10
C ILE A 100 1.02 -15.58 -5.92
N ASP A 101 1.15 -16.37 -4.85
CA ASP A 101 0.26 -16.28 -3.68
C ASP A 101 0.46 -14.94 -2.95
N GLU A 102 -0.62 -14.40 -2.39
CA GLU A 102 -0.58 -13.14 -1.62
C GLU A 102 0.30 -13.22 -0.36
N LYS A 103 0.50 -14.43 0.16
CA LYS A 103 1.30 -14.71 1.35
C LYS A 103 2.78 -14.92 1.03
N THR A 104 3.15 -14.86 -0.25
CA THR A 104 4.54 -15.00 -0.67
C THR A 104 5.38 -13.89 -0.01
N PRO A 105 6.40 -14.24 0.79
CA PRO A 105 7.27 -13.25 1.42
C PRO A 105 8.00 -12.42 0.37
N TYR A 106 8.06 -11.11 0.56
CA TYR A 106 8.85 -10.19 -0.28
C TYR A 106 10.04 -9.57 0.47
N ALA A 107 10.06 -9.69 1.80
CA ALA A 107 11.11 -9.16 2.66
C ALA A 107 11.95 -10.30 3.25
N ASN A 108 13.27 -10.08 3.38
CA ASN A 108 14.23 -11.10 3.84
C ASN A 108 14.09 -12.43 3.10
N ALA A 109 13.83 -12.35 1.80
CA ALA A 109 13.47 -13.45 0.94
C ALA A 109 14.63 -13.86 0.02
N SER A 110 14.59 -15.09 -0.51
CA SER A 110 15.63 -15.62 -1.41
C SER A 110 15.66 -14.96 -2.79
N ASN A 111 14.60 -14.25 -3.20
CA ASN A 111 14.43 -13.66 -4.53
C ASN A 111 14.58 -14.68 -5.66
N GLN A 112 14.01 -15.86 -5.44
CA GLN A 112 14.15 -17.01 -6.32
C GLN A 112 12.80 -17.66 -6.61
N LEU A 113 12.59 -17.99 -7.88
CA LEU A 113 11.62 -18.97 -8.34
C LEU A 113 12.33 -20.33 -8.39
N LYS A 114 11.83 -21.31 -7.65
CA LYS A 114 12.33 -22.68 -7.66
C LYS A 114 11.24 -23.65 -8.08
N ILE A 115 11.55 -24.48 -9.08
CA ILE A 115 10.67 -25.55 -9.53
C ILE A 115 11.30 -26.88 -9.14
N VAL A 116 10.51 -27.74 -8.49
CA VAL A 116 10.91 -29.11 -8.15
C VAL A 116 10.08 -30.08 -8.97
N THR A 117 10.76 -30.98 -9.66
CA THR A 117 10.18 -32.06 -10.45
C THR A 117 10.60 -33.42 -9.87
N LYS A 118 10.08 -34.52 -10.42
CA LYS A 118 10.51 -35.87 -10.03
C LYS A 118 12.00 -36.15 -10.29
N THR A 119 12.60 -35.45 -11.25
CA THR A 119 13.96 -35.73 -11.74
C THR A 119 15.01 -34.75 -11.22
N GLY A 120 14.59 -33.64 -10.62
CA GLY A 120 15.48 -32.62 -10.08
C GLY A 120 14.78 -31.29 -9.80
N SER A 121 15.56 -30.26 -9.48
CA SER A 121 15.06 -28.90 -9.26
C SER A 121 15.87 -27.88 -10.05
N ILE A 122 15.21 -26.80 -10.45
CA ILE A 122 15.83 -25.63 -11.08
C ILE A 122 15.48 -24.38 -10.28
N VAL A 123 16.40 -23.43 -10.26
CA VAL A 123 16.25 -22.12 -9.63
C VAL A 123 16.43 -21.06 -10.71
N TYR A 124 15.64 -20.00 -10.61
CA TYR A 124 15.65 -18.84 -11.49
C TYR A 124 15.53 -17.58 -10.63
N ASP A 125 16.34 -16.57 -10.91
CA ASP A 125 16.31 -15.31 -10.18
C ASP A 125 15.01 -14.56 -10.50
N PHE A 126 14.18 -14.36 -9.48
CA PHE A 126 12.86 -13.76 -9.64
C PHE A 126 12.44 -13.06 -8.35
N VAL A 127 12.23 -11.75 -8.42
CA VAL A 127 11.90 -10.92 -7.26
C VAL A 127 10.39 -10.79 -7.13
N VAL A 128 9.84 -11.21 -6.00
CA VAL A 128 8.43 -10.92 -5.67
C VAL A 128 8.34 -9.52 -5.09
N LYS A 129 7.52 -8.68 -5.72
CA LYS A 129 7.38 -7.28 -5.36
C LYS A 129 6.60 -7.11 -4.04
N PRO A 130 6.99 -6.15 -3.18
CA PRO A 130 6.14 -5.68 -2.10
C PRO A 130 4.91 -4.95 -2.67
N PRO A 131 3.87 -4.67 -1.87
CA PRO A 131 2.88 -3.67 -2.25
C PRO A 131 3.51 -2.27 -2.43
N THR A 132 2.83 -1.37 -3.12
CA THR A 132 3.22 0.05 -3.18
C THR A 132 3.30 0.62 -1.75
N PRO A 133 4.31 1.45 -1.42
CA PRO A 133 4.46 1.98 -0.08
C PRO A 133 3.20 2.72 0.36
N ARG A 134 2.83 2.58 1.63
CA ARG A 134 1.80 3.43 2.26
C ARG A 134 2.49 4.34 3.25
N LEU A 135 2.52 5.64 2.96
CA LEU A 135 2.98 6.65 3.91
C LEU A 135 1.78 7.07 4.76
N GLY A 136 1.86 6.83 6.07
CA GLY A 136 0.85 7.24 7.03
C GLY A 136 1.12 8.66 7.53
N SER A 137 2.20 8.80 8.30
CA SER A 137 2.61 10.06 8.91
C SER A 137 4.13 10.20 8.91
N TYR A 138 4.63 11.38 9.27
CA TYR A 138 6.06 11.56 9.58
C TYR A 138 6.23 12.65 10.63
N ASN A 139 7.28 12.57 11.44
CA ASN A 139 7.49 13.45 12.57
C ASN A 139 9.01 13.68 12.81
N PRO A 140 9.45 14.90 13.13
CA PRO A 140 8.67 16.14 13.14
C PRO A 140 8.39 16.71 11.73
N ILE A 141 7.20 17.29 11.53
CA ILE A 141 6.89 18.02 10.28
C ILE A 141 7.80 19.25 10.11
N ASN A 142 8.10 19.95 11.20
CA ASN A 142 8.88 21.19 11.19
C ASN A 142 10.36 20.94 11.53
N ALA A 143 10.91 19.78 11.14
CA ALA A 143 12.31 19.47 11.34
C ALA A 143 13.23 20.50 10.65
N ALA A 144 14.25 20.97 11.36
CA ALA A 144 15.30 21.78 10.76
C ALA A 144 16.26 20.92 9.93
N GLU A 145 17.06 21.54 9.06
CA GLU A 145 18.11 20.84 8.32
C GLU A 145 19.01 20.03 9.28
N GLY A 146 19.27 18.78 8.92
CA GLY A 146 20.11 17.86 9.70
C GLY A 146 19.40 17.19 10.88
N GLU A 147 18.17 17.55 11.21
CA GLU A 147 17.39 16.85 12.23
C GLU A 147 16.87 15.50 11.72
N GLU A 148 16.82 14.50 12.61
CA GLU A 148 16.26 13.18 12.30
C GLU A 148 14.74 13.24 12.21
N VAL A 149 14.20 12.74 11.10
CA VAL A 149 12.76 12.56 10.89
C VAL A 149 12.45 11.09 10.75
N THR A 150 11.37 10.66 11.39
CA THR A 150 10.82 9.31 11.26
C THR A 150 9.54 9.35 10.44
N ILE A 151 9.47 8.52 9.41
CA ILE A 151 8.28 8.28 8.59
C ILE A 151 7.66 6.97 9.07
N TYR A 152 6.34 6.98 9.28
CA TYR A 152 5.55 5.82 9.69
C TYR A 152 4.63 5.38 8.54
N GLY A 153 4.50 4.08 8.34
CA GLY A 153 3.72 3.55 7.24
C GLY A 153 3.86 2.05 7.06
N ASP A 154 3.77 1.60 5.82
CA ASP A 154 3.88 0.19 5.45
C ASP A 154 4.60 0.00 4.10
N TYR A 155 5.14 -1.21 3.92
CA TYR A 155 5.77 -1.72 2.70
C TYR A 155 7.06 -0.99 2.29
N PHE A 156 7.81 -0.50 3.28
CA PHE A 156 9.11 0.16 3.09
C PHE A 156 10.26 -0.85 2.86
N LEU A 157 10.11 -1.73 1.89
CA LEU A 157 11.19 -2.62 1.46
C LEU A 157 12.15 -1.85 0.52
N ASN A 158 13.41 -1.73 0.91
CA ASN A 158 14.47 -1.02 0.17
C ASN A 158 14.01 0.34 -0.36
N PRO A 159 13.53 1.25 0.52
CA PRO A 159 12.90 2.48 0.09
C PRO A 159 13.93 3.48 -0.46
N ILE A 160 13.52 4.22 -1.49
CA ILE A 160 14.17 5.43 -1.97
C ILE A 160 13.34 6.62 -1.48
N LEU A 161 13.99 7.63 -0.92
CA LEU A 161 13.34 8.79 -0.33
C LEU A 161 13.66 10.06 -1.12
N LYS A 162 12.64 10.88 -1.38
CA LYS A 162 12.82 12.24 -1.88
C LYS A 162 12.10 13.27 -1.03
N VAL A 163 12.69 14.46 -0.93
CA VAL A 163 12.07 15.65 -0.37
C VAL A 163 11.98 16.70 -1.48
N GLY A 164 10.76 16.95 -1.97
CA GLY A 164 10.54 17.56 -3.28
C GLY A 164 11.26 16.75 -4.35
N ASP A 165 12.17 17.38 -5.09
CA ASP A 165 12.95 16.72 -6.14
C ASP A 165 14.30 16.15 -5.66
N VAL A 166 14.69 16.41 -4.41
CA VAL A 166 16.00 16.02 -3.86
C VAL A 166 15.92 14.61 -3.29
N GLU A 167 16.76 13.71 -3.77
CA GLU A 167 16.94 12.37 -3.16
C GLU A 167 17.72 12.48 -1.86
N VAL A 168 17.22 11.83 -0.81
CA VAL A 168 17.77 11.91 0.54
C VAL A 168 18.21 10.52 1.01
N PRO A 169 19.42 10.37 1.57
CA PRO A 169 19.88 9.10 2.10
C PRO A 169 18.98 8.61 3.24
N VAL A 170 18.58 7.34 3.18
CA VAL A 170 17.90 6.65 4.28
C VAL A 170 18.94 6.24 5.33
N VAL A 171 18.75 6.70 6.56
CA VAL A 171 19.60 6.33 7.71
C VAL A 171 19.29 4.90 8.17
N SER A 172 18.01 4.56 8.27
CA SER A 172 17.56 3.19 8.53
C SER A 172 16.12 3.00 8.07
N SER A 173 15.73 1.77 7.77
CA SER A 173 14.35 1.42 7.44
C SER A 173 13.98 0.03 7.95
N THR A 174 12.76 -0.09 8.44
CA THR A 174 12.03 -1.36 8.60
C THR A 174 10.89 -1.39 7.57
N LEU A 175 10.02 -2.39 7.58
CA LEU A 175 8.84 -2.39 6.69
C LEU A 175 7.81 -1.31 7.05
N THR A 176 7.86 -0.75 8.26
CA THR A 176 6.86 0.19 8.78
C THR A 176 7.42 1.54 9.19
N GLU A 177 8.74 1.69 9.23
CA GLU A 177 9.40 2.93 9.63
C GLU A 177 10.60 3.24 8.73
N ILE A 178 10.79 4.51 8.39
CA ILE A 178 12.00 5.02 7.73
C ILE A 178 12.55 6.17 8.56
N LYS A 179 13.86 6.21 8.77
CA LYS A 179 14.56 7.34 9.37
C LYS A 179 15.48 8.00 8.36
N PHE A 180 15.47 9.32 8.31
CA PHE A 180 16.35 10.11 7.46
C PHE A 180 16.70 11.44 8.15
N LEU A 181 17.69 12.16 7.61
CA LEU A 181 18.01 13.52 8.05
C LEU A 181 17.39 14.53 7.10
N MET A 182 16.68 15.52 7.63
CA MET A 182 16.04 16.56 6.83
C MET A 182 17.09 17.30 5.98
N PRO A 183 16.94 17.39 4.64
CA PRO A 183 17.89 18.11 3.80
C PRO A 183 17.72 19.63 3.92
N ALA A 184 18.69 20.37 3.38
CA ALA A 184 18.56 21.81 3.14
C ALA A 184 17.37 22.12 2.23
N ASP A 185 16.83 23.33 2.35
CA ASP A 185 15.75 23.86 1.51
C ASP A 185 14.50 22.96 1.47
N ALA A 186 14.19 22.26 2.57
CA ALA A 186 13.08 21.31 2.63
C ALA A 186 11.70 21.94 2.85
N LYS A 187 11.64 23.19 3.34
CA LYS A 187 10.39 23.90 3.64
C LYS A 187 9.46 23.91 2.42
N ASP A 188 8.16 23.71 2.66
CA ASP A 188 7.11 23.73 1.64
C ASP A 188 7.27 22.65 0.54
N LYS A 189 7.97 21.56 0.86
CA LYS A 189 8.08 20.37 0.01
C LYS A 189 7.41 19.16 0.65
N TYR A 190 7.06 18.19 -0.18
CA TYR A 190 6.51 16.92 0.24
C TYR A 190 7.58 15.83 0.30
N VAL A 191 7.33 14.83 1.13
CA VAL A 191 8.15 13.62 1.23
C VAL A 191 7.58 12.57 0.29
N THR A 192 8.42 11.99 -0.57
CA THR A 192 8.04 10.89 -1.46
C THR A 192 8.83 9.64 -1.09
N VAL A 193 8.12 8.54 -0.84
CA VAL A 193 8.73 7.23 -0.59
C VAL A 193 8.44 6.31 -1.78
N THR A 194 9.48 5.70 -2.31
CA THR A 194 9.41 4.80 -3.47
C THR A 194 9.97 3.44 -3.10
N ASN A 195 9.31 2.36 -3.51
CA ASN A 195 9.89 1.03 -3.63
C ASN A 195 9.76 0.54 -5.09
N ILE A 196 10.18 -0.69 -5.37
CA ILE A 196 10.13 -1.26 -6.73
C ILE A 196 8.72 -1.36 -7.33
N SER A 197 7.67 -1.21 -6.52
CA SER A 197 6.27 -1.33 -6.89
C SER A 197 5.57 0.02 -7.08
N GLY A 198 6.23 1.12 -6.73
CA GLY A 198 5.69 2.46 -6.95
C GLY A 198 6.07 3.45 -5.87
N SER A 199 5.43 4.62 -5.93
CA SER A 199 5.70 5.75 -5.03
C SER A 199 4.44 6.19 -4.30
N THR A 200 4.64 6.75 -3.11
CA THR A 200 3.62 7.43 -2.32
C THR A 200 4.16 8.78 -1.84
N VAL A 201 3.28 9.76 -1.68
CA VAL A 201 3.63 11.14 -1.32
C VAL A 201 2.96 11.49 0.00
N SER A 202 3.63 12.23 0.86
CA SER A 202 3.06 12.71 2.11
C SER A 202 1.85 13.61 1.86
N SER A 203 0.86 13.53 2.74
CA SER A 203 -0.31 14.42 2.72
C SER A 203 0.00 15.83 3.22
N VAL A 204 1.08 15.98 3.99
CA VAL A 204 1.50 17.23 4.62
C VAL A 204 2.86 17.66 4.08
N ALA A 205 3.04 18.98 3.96
CA ALA A 205 4.28 19.60 3.53
C ALA A 205 5.19 19.89 4.73
N ILE A 206 6.50 19.85 4.53
CA ILE A 206 7.50 20.11 5.57
C ILE A 206 7.42 21.58 6.02
N GLY A 207 7.52 21.80 7.34
CA GLY A 207 7.47 23.13 7.94
C GLY A 207 6.07 23.73 8.09
N SER A 208 5.02 22.97 7.75
CA SER A 208 3.65 23.50 7.70
C SER A 208 2.81 23.24 8.95
N ALA A 209 3.37 22.67 10.02
CA ALA A 209 2.63 22.39 11.25
C ALA A 209 2.54 23.63 12.16
N LEU A 210 1.34 23.85 12.71
CA LEU A 210 1.10 24.73 13.85
C LEU A 210 1.02 23.91 15.16
N TYR A 211 0.54 22.66 15.06
CA TYR A 211 0.63 21.63 16.09
C TYR A 211 0.78 20.26 15.42
N ASP A 212 1.82 19.53 15.82
CA ASP A 212 2.11 18.13 15.48
C ASP A 212 3.07 17.57 16.52
N ASP A 213 2.60 16.67 17.39
CA ASP A 213 3.20 16.21 18.66
C ASP A 213 3.54 17.29 19.69
N THR A 214 3.88 18.48 19.21
CA THR A 214 4.29 19.68 19.93
C THR A 214 3.65 20.90 19.26
N SER A 215 3.67 22.00 20.00
CA SER A 215 3.13 23.28 19.60
C SER A 215 4.18 24.13 18.87
N TYR A 216 3.80 24.78 17.78
CA TYR A 216 4.64 25.69 17.00
C TYR A 216 4.01 27.09 16.93
N TYR A 217 4.85 28.09 16.68
CA TYR A 217 4.43 29.48 16.40
C TYR A 217 3.44 30.08 17.43
N GLY A 218 3.56 29.66 18.70
CA GLY A 218 2.75 30.13 19.81
C GLY A 218 1.33 29.55 19.89
N LEU A 219 0.93 28.64 18.98
CA LEU A 219 -0.33 27.92 19.15
C LEU A 219 -0.20 26.96 20.33
N SER A 220 -0.94 27.18 21.40
CA SER A 220 -1.06 26.25 22.52
C SER A 220 -2.49 26.26 23.06
N PHE A 221 -2.81 25.37 23.98
CA PHE A 221 -4.12 25.30 24.61
C PHE A 221 -3.95 25.39 26.13
N PRO A 222 -4.57 26.36 26.81
CA PRO A 222 -4.44 26.48 28.25
C PRO A 222 -5.16 25.36 29.01
N ASP A 223 -4.62 25.00 30.17
CA ASP A 223 -5.03 23.83 30.98
C ASP A 223 -6.51 23.84 31.39
N TRP A 224 -7.12 25.02 31.51
CA TRP A 224 -8.53 25.15 31.86
C TRP A 224 -9.49 24.63 30.76
N ASN A 225 -9.00 24.31 29.55
CA ASN A 225 -9.77 23.68 28.46
C ASN A 225 -10.05 22.17 28.63
N ASN A 226 -9.73 21.57 29.78
CA ASN A 226 -9.98 20.15 30.08
C ASN A 226 -9.52 19.22 28.94
N HIS A 227 -8.28 19.41 28.50
CA HIS A 227 -7.66 18.65 27.42
C HIS A 227 -6.47 17.83 27.95
N THR A 228 -6.09 16.82 27.17
CA THR A 228 -4.95 15.93 27.42
C THR A 228 -4.22 15.67 26.11
N TYR A 229 -3.01 15.10 26.20
CA TYR A 229 -2.18 14.75 25.05
C TYR A 229 -1.88 13.24 25.03
N PRO A 230 -2.80 12.38 24.56
CA PRO A 230 -2.56 10.94 24.55
C PRO A 230 -1.44 10.53 23.58
N LYS A 231 -0.68 9.51 23.99
CA LYS A 231 0.33 8.82 23.17
C LYS A 231 0.05 7.31 23.19
N ASP A 232 -0.98 6.91 22.47
CA ASP A 232 -1.54 5.55 22.52
C ASP A 232 -1.40 4.77 21.21
N GLY A 233 -0.67 5.32 20.22
CA GLY A 233 -0.48 4.72 18.90
C GLY A 233 -1.66 4.93 17.95
N THR A 234 -2.62 5.78 18.30
CA THR A 234 -3.81 6.06 17.47
C THR A 234 -3.89 7.49 16.92
N ALA A 235 -2.80 8.26 17.03
CA ALA A 235 -2.67 9.58 16.43
C ALA A 235 -2.84 9.51 14.90
N ALA A 236 -3.35 10.60 14.31
CA ALA A 236 -3.50 10.69 12.85
C ALA A 236 -2.18 11.09 12.18
N GLN A 237 -1.41 11.94 12.87
CA GLN A 237 -0.09 12.41 12.48
C GLN A 237 0.83 12.31 13.70
N GLY A 238 2.12 12.03 13.46
CA GLY A 238 3.06 11.84 14.56
C GLY A 238 2.65 10.72 15.53
N LEU A 239 2.74 10.99 16.82
CA LEU A 239 2.52 10.05 17.93
C LEU A 239 1.54 10.56 18.98
N ILE A 240 1.28 11.87 19.04
CA ILE A 240 0.55 12.56 20.08
C ILE A 240 -0.51 13.45 19.45
N TYR A 241 -1.75 13.33 19.93
CA TYR A 241 -2.86 14.18 19.53
C TYR A 241 -3.47 14.89 20.74
N ILE A 242 -4.34 15.87 20.50
CA ILE A 242 -5.09 16.58 21.55
C ILE A 242 -6.41 15.88 21.78
N LYS A 243 -6.75 15.56 23.03
CA LYS A 243 -8.06 15.03 23.40
C LYS A 243 -8.74 15.97 24.37
N SER A 244 -9.89 16.51 23.98
CA SER A 244 -10.66 17.44 24.81
C SER A 244 -12.12 17.00 24.93
N LYS A 245 -12.60 16.97 26.17
CA LYS A 245 -14.00 16.70 26.49
C LYS A 245 -14.73 18.03 26.68
N MET A 246 -15.69 18.30 25.80
CA MET A 246 -16.39 19.58 25.73
C MET A 246 -17.88 19.41 26.03
N THR A 247 -18.41 20.23 26.94
CA THR A 247 -19.86 20.36 27.16
C THR A 247 -20.57 20.85 25.90
N ALA A 248 -21.91 20.81 25.90
CA ALA A 248 -22.71 21.43 24.85
C ALA A 248 -22.29 22.90 24.66
N PHE A 249 -21.91 23.28 23.43
CA PHE A 249 -21.43 24.63 23.08
C PHE A 249 -20.14 25.09 23.76
N GLY A 250 -19.48 24.22 24.55
CA GLY A 250 -18.15 24.46 25.11
C GLY A 250 -17.06 24.42 24.02
N SER A 251 -15.84 24.79 24.38
CA SER A 251 -14.74 24.90 23.41
C SER A 251 -13.40 24.46 23.96
N LEU A 252 -12.53 24.00 23.06
CA LEU A 252 -11.08 24.02 23.22
C LEU A 252 -10.57 25.30 22.56
N GLN A 253 -10.31 26.32 23.37
CA GLN A 253 -9.80 27.60 22.91
C GLN A 253 -8.27 27.60 22.91
N GLY A 254 -7.66 27.96 21.79
CA GLY A 254 -6.22 28.19 21.73
C GLY A 254 -5.81 29.47 22.47
N GLU A 255 -4.53 29.58 22.80
CA GLU A 255 -3.91 30.85 23.23
C GLU A 255 -3.87 31.87 22.08
N TRP A 256 -3.58 33.11 22.44
CA TRP A 256 -3.31 34.17 21.48
C TRP A 256 -1.84 34.15 21.06
N SER A 257 -1.61 34.06 19.75
CA SER A 257 -0.30 34.15 19.14
C SER A 257 -0.33 35.06 17.91
N TRP A 258 0.76 35.08 17.15
CA TRP A 258 0.85 35.75 15.88
C TRP A 258 1.74 34.96 14.93
N PHE A 259 1.18 34.55 13.80
CA PHE A 259 1.88 33.90 12.69
C PHE A 259 1.33 34.40 11.36
N ASP A 260 2.17 35.00 10.51
CA ASP A 260 1.77 35.69 9.28
C ASP A 260 2.55 35.23 8.03
N GLU A 261 3.38 34.20 8.14
CA GLU A 261 4.04 33.54 7.01
C GLU A 261 3.04 32.64 6.24
N LEU A 262 2.00 33.25 5.65
CA LEU A 262 0.88 32.54 5.01
C LEU A 262 0.96 32.46 3.49
N GLU A 263 1.91 33.19 2.87
CA GLU A 263 1.98 33.35 1.42
C GLU A 263 1.95 32.02 0.64
N PRO A 264 2.70 30.96 0.98
CA PRO A 264 2.70 29.74 0.16
C PRO A 264 1.45 28.86 0.35
N TYR A 265 0.59 29.17 1.32
CA TYR A 265 -0.51 28.31 1.75
C TYR A 265 -1.87 28.78 1.24
N ALA A 266 -2.80 27.84 1.04
CA ALA A 266 -4.18 28.10 0.64
C ALA A 266 -5.18 28.07 1.81
N GLY A 267 -4.78 27.59 2.98
CA GLY A 267 -5.65 27.50 4.13
C GLY A 267 -5.05 26.72 5.31
N ILE A 268 -5.93 26.41 6.26
CA ILE A 268 -5.63 25.57 7.42
C ILE A 268 -6.08 24.15 7.18
N ARG A 269 -5.23 23.19 7.55
CA ARG A 269 -5.64 21.80 7.72
C ARG A 269 -5.80 21.48 9.21
N VAL A 270 -6.75 20.60 9.50
CA VAL A 270 -6.91 20.01 10.82
C VAL A 270 -7.52 18.63 10.69
N THR A 271 -7.04 17.66 11.46
CA THR A 271 -7.55 16.30 11.48
C THR A 271 -8.31 16.04 12.77
N ILE A 272 -9.57 15.62 12.67
CA ILE A 272 -10.47 15.51 13.83
C ILE A 272 -11.27 14.21 13.77
N LYS A 273 -11.40 13.55 14.92
CA LYS A 273 -12.44 12.54 15.21
C LYS A 273 -13.16 12.87 16.51
N ALA A 274 -14.30 12.25 16.72
CA ALA A 274 -15.09 12.42 17.94
C ALA A 274 -15.55 11.07 18.50
N GLU A 275 -15.89 11.03 19.78
CA GLU A 275 -16.48 9.83 20.39
C GLU A 275 -17.88 9.52 19.83
N LYS A 276 -18.60 10.55 19.38
CA LYS A 276 -19.88 10.47 18.69
C LYS A 276 -19.87 11.37 17.46
N GLU A 277 -20.53 10.95 16.38
CA GLU A 277 -20.71 11.82 15.22
C GLU A 277 -21.33 13.15 15.63
N GLY A 278 -20.81 14.25 15.06
CA GLY A 278 -21.17 15.57 15.53
C GLY A 278 -20.63 16.69 14.65
N GLN A 279 -20.60 17.89 15.22
CA GLN A 279 -20.11 19.08 14.53
C GLN A 279 -19.21 19.89 15.44
N ILE A 280 -18.15 20.45 14.85
CA ILE A 280 -17.30 21.46 15.47
C ILE A 280 -17.40 22.74 14.66
N LYS A 281 -17.62 23.88 15.33
CA LYS A 281 -17.38 25.19 14.74
C LYS A 281 -15.90 25.51 14.85
N PHE A 282 -15.26 25.79 13.71
CA PHE A 282 -13.88 26.25 13.65
C PHE A 282 -13.85 27.77 13.81
N CYS A 283 -13.61 28.24 15.03
CA CYS A 283 -13.51 29.67 15.34
C CYS A 283 -12.08 30.13 15.07
N PHE A 284 -11.93 31.09 14.16
CA PHE A 284 -10.63 31.57 13.70
C PHE A 284 -10.37 33.01 14.16
N ASN A 285 -9.15 33.28 14.61
CA ASN A 285 -8.69 34.59 15.07
C ASN A 285 -9.61 35.24 16.13
N GLY A 286 -10.23 34.42 16.98
CA GLY A 286 -11.09 34.87 18.08
C GLY A 286 -12.43 35.46 17.64
N ASP A 287 -12.87 35.23 16.41
CA ASP A 287 -14.22 35.65 15.99
C ASP A 287 -15.26 34.57 16.33
N TRP A 288 -15.60 34.43 17.62
CA TRP A 288 -16.61 33.46 18.07
C TRP A 288 -18.03 33.81 17.58
N GLY A 289 -18.26 35.07 17.21
CA GLY A 289 -19.54 35.58 16.71
C GLY A 289 -19.77 35.31 15.22
N ASP A 290 -18.74 34.92 14.47
CA ASP A 290 -18.84 34.66 13.04
C ASP A 290 -19.86 33.56 12.73
N ALA A 291 -20.97 33.95 12.09
CA ALA A 291 -22.03 33.03 11.68
C ALA A 291 -21.65 32.22 10.43
N THR A 292 -20.60 32.63 9.72
CA THR A 292 -20.10 31.97 8.50
C THR A 292 -18.93 31.02 8.76
N ALA A 293 -18.43 30.98 10.00
CA ALA A 293 -17.34 30.11 10.40
C ALA A 293 -17.62 28.64 10.04
N PRO A 294 -16.62 27.88 9.56
CA PRO A 294 -16.81 26.50 9.13
C PRO A 294 -17.40 25.60 10.22
N LEU A 295 -18.49 24.89 9.87
CA LEU A 295 -19.07 23.81 10.69
C LEU A 295 -18.58 22.46 10.19
N LEU A 296 -17.51 21.95 10.80
CA LEU A 296 -16.85 20.71 10.46
C LEU A 296 -17.69 19.53 10.94
N LYS A 297 -18.20 18.71 10.01
CA LYS A 297 -18.91 17.46 10.32
C LYS A 297 -17.92 16.35 10.62
N VAL A 298 -17.83 15.97 11.88
CA VAL A 298 -16.88 14.99 12.42
C VAL A 298 -17.56 13.64 12.66
N THR A 299 -16.79 12.56 12.47
CA THR A 299 -17.23 11.18 12.68
C THR A 299 -16.40 10.50 13.76
N THR A 300 -16.60 9.21 13.99
CA THR A 300 -15.80 8.41 14.92
C THR A 300 -14.41 8.07 14.38
N GLU A 301 -14.20 8.23 13.07
CA GLU A 301 -12.93 8.03 12.39
C GLU A 301 -12.22 9.36 12.16
N TRP A 302 -10.88 9.31 12.07
CA TRP A 302 -10.09 10.49 11.73
C TRP A 302 -10.48 11.05 10.36
N LYS A 303 -10.74 12.36 10.32
CA LYS A 303 -11.04 13.07 9.09
C LYS A 303 -10.28 14.38 9.04
N THR A 304 -9.53 14.56 7.97
CA THR A 304 -8.84 15.83 7.67
C THR A 304 -9.80 16.81 7.01
N PHE A 305 -9.80 18.05 7.50
CA PHE A 305 -10.53 19.17 6.93
C PHE A 305 -9.52 20.16 6.38
N LEU A 306 -9.69 20.53 5.11
CA LEU A 306 -8.96 21.63 4.48
C LEU A 306 -9.88 22.84 4.45
N ILE A 307 -9.51 23.87 5.20
CA ILE A 307 -10.28 25.09 5.41
C ILE A 307 -9.59 26.21 4.65
N PRO A 308 -10.08 26.59 3.45
CA PRO A 308 -9.43 27.63 2.65
C PRO A 308 -9.54 28.99 3.32
N TRP A 309 -8.60 29.87 3.01
CA TRP A 309 -8.63 31.27 3.46
C TRP A 309 -9.96 31.96 3.15
N SER A 310 -10.58 31.64 2.02
CA SER A 310 -11.89 32.19 1.62
C SER A 310 -13.06 31.76 2.52
N ALA A 311 -12.87 30.76 3.37
CA ALA A 311 -13.88 30.29 4.33
C ALA A 311 -13.67 30.87 5.74
N LEU A 312 -12.67 31.73 5.93
CA LEU A 312 -12.31 32.32 7.21
C LEU A 312 -12.54 33.84 7.19
N SER A 313 -12.79 34.42 8.36
CA SER A 313 -13.05 35.85 8.53
C SER A 313 -11.84 36.75 8.23
N SER A 314 -10.63 36.18 8.22
CA SER A 314 -9.37 36.84 7.88
C SER A 314 -8.37 35.84 7.30
N SER A 315 -7.37 36.33 6.58
CA SER A 315 -6.35 35.48 5.91
C SER A 315 -4.96 36.10 5.91
N ASP A 316 -4.74 37.16 6.69
CA ASP A 316 -3.47 37.86 6.82
C ASP A 316 -2.57 37.25 7.91
N ARG A 317 -3.15 36.45 8.81
CA ARG A 317 -2.46 35.86 9.98
C ARG A 317 -3.26 34.74 10.62
N VAL A 318 -2.57 33.93 11.42
CA VAL A 318 -3.12 33.01 12.42
C VAL A 318 -2.76 33.56 13.80
N GLN A 319 -3.75 33.89 14.62
CA GLN A 319 -3.59 34.36 15.99
C GLN A 319 -4.28 33.47 17.02
N ASN A 320 -5.38 32.83 16.63
CA ASN A 320 -6.14 31.99 17.52
C ASN A 320 -6.88 30.93 16.71
N ILE A 321 -6.81 29.69 17.20
CA ILE A 321 -7.61 28.58 16.68
C ILE A 321 -8.41 28.03 17.84
N THR A 322 -9.74 28.08 17.72
CA THR A 322 -10.66 27.57 18.73
C THR A 322 -11.62 26.58 18.10
N PHE A 323 -11.79 25.43 18.75
CA PHE A 323 -12.75 24.41 18.34
C PHE A 323 -13.94 24.44 19.30
N GLN A 324 -15.11 24.82 18.81
CA GLN A 324 -16.33 24.86 19.61
C GLN A 324 -17.25 23.68 19.28
N ASN A 325 -17.69 22.97 20.31
CA ASN A 325 -18.61 21.84 20.18
C ASN A 325 -20.00 22.31 19.74
N MET A 326 -20.42 21.90 18.55
CA MET A 326 -21.76 22.14 18.00
C MET A 326 -22.58 20.86 17.83
N THR A 327 -22.17 19.77 18.49
CA THR A 327 -22.87 18.49 18.44
C THR A 327 -24.26 18.64 19.04
N LYS A 328 -25.26 18.11 18.34
CA LYS A 328 -26.67 18.13 18.75
C LYS A 328 -27.25 16.73 18.76
N ASN A 329 -28.21 16.49 19.65
CA ASN A 329 -29.06 15.30 19.60
C ASN A 329 -30.10 15.40 18.47
N ALA A 330 -30.90 14.35 18.26
CA ALA A 330 -31.98 14.35 17.26
C ALA A 330 -33.07 15.42 17.51
N GLY A 331 -33.24 15.89 18.76
CA GLY A 331 -34.15 16.97 19.13
C GLY A 331 -33.58 18.37 18.87
N GLY A 332 -32.31 18.49 18.48
CA GLY A 332 -31.63 19.76 18.22
C GLY A 332 -30.94 20.39 19.44
N ASP A 333 -31.00 19.77 20.62
CA ASP A 333 -30.30 20.25 21.81
C ASP A 333 -28.81 19.97 21.71
N GLY A 334 -27.99 20.93 22.14
CA GLY A 334 -26.55 20.72 22.24
C GLY A 334 -26.22 19.62 23.25
N ILE A 335 -25.25 18.77 22.92
CA ILE A 335 -24.80 17.68 23.79
C ILE A 335 -23.28 17.69 23.97
N GLU A 336 -22.84 17.15 25.11
CA GLU A 336 -21.43 16.89 25.39
C GLU A 336 -20.85 15.87 24.40
N ASN A 337 -19.60 16.09 24.00
CA ASN A 337 -18.83 15.18 23.16
C ASN A 337 -17.34 15.27 23.51
N THR A 338 -16.59 14.22 23.18
CA THR A 338 -15.13 14.17 23.32
C THR A 338 -14.52 14.19 21.93
N PHE A 339 -13.61 15.12 21.69
CA PHE A 339 -12.94 15.29 20.41
C PHE A 339 -11.46 14.95 20.52
N SER A 340 -10.96 14.23 19.53
CA SER A 340 -9.53 14.08 19.29
C SER A 340 -9.18 14.96 18.09
N ILE A 341 -8.19 15.82 18.25
CA ILE A 341 -7.76 16.83 17.27
C ILE A 341 -6.25 16.66 17.08
N ASP A 342 -5.82 16.66 15.83
CA ASP A 342 -4.44 16.41 15.43
C ASP A 342 -4.11 17.16 14.12
N ASP A 343 -2.83 17.18 13.73
CA ASP A 343 -2.34 17.77 12.49
C ASP A 343 -2.91 19.16 12.20
N ILE A 344 -2.80 20.08 13.17
CA ILE A 344 -3.22 21.47 12.96
C ILE A 344 -2.09 22.15 12.20
N GLY A 345 -2.33 22.59 10.97
CA GLY A 345 -1.29 23.13 10.12
C GLY A 345 -1.82 23.90 8.93
N LEU A 346 -0.95 24.18 7.97
CA LEU A 346 -1.23 24.92 6.76
C LEU A 346 -1.10 24.01 5.54
N TYR A 347 -1.98 24.11 4.56
CA TYR A 347 -1.80 23.34 3.32
C TYR A 347 -1.42 24.25 2.16
N LEU A 348 -0.53 23.77 1.29
CA LEU A 348 0.01 24.53 0.17
C LEU A 348 -1.08 24.87 -0.86
N LYS A 349 -0.83 25.92 -1.64
CA LYS A 349 -1.70 26.38 -2.75
C LYS A 349 -1.86 25.37 -3.87
#